data_AF-A0A521WG87-F1
#
_entry.id   AF-A0A521WG87-F1
#
_cell.length_a   1.000
_cell.length_b   1.000
_cell.length_c   1.000
_cell.angle_alpha   90.00
_cell.angle_beta   90.00
_cell.angle_gamma   90.00
#
_symmetry.space_group_name_H-M   'P 1'
#
loop_
_entity.id
_entity.type
_entity.pdbx_description
1 polymer ?
#
loop_
_entity_poly.entity_id
_entity_poly.type
_entity_poly.pdbx_seq_one_letter_code
_entity_poly.pdbx_strand_id
1 'polypeptide(L)'
;VSYLEKPFSSTSLALVASKTDFRQKVFDVLKKNALLVECKTPYPNEMSEWIQKRVKKLGKTIGLEASALLIGRTANSLRVIQSEIEKLFIYVGDKGEISVEDVEEVVGISKQFNIFELQKALGSSNIGKSLEILEHMLDSGESAIGMNVLLTKYFQKIQLVHEFRSKKLNDFSLANSLGISSKFVGEYLQAAKNYSAMDIELCFRHLLEADEALKFSADEKVTMTMLLYKILKKVKTAQYETI
;
A
#
# COMPACT_ATOMS: atom_id res chain seq x y z
N VAL A 1 30.69 -7.13 -17.92
CA VAL A 1 31.32 -8.31 -17.27
C VAL A 1 32.81 -8.09 -17.05
N SER A 2 33.55 -7.53 -18.03
CA SER A 2 35.00 -7.28 -17.96
C SER A 2 35.52 -6.60 -16.68
N TYR A 3 34.78 -5.64 -16.11
CA TYR A 3 35.20 -4.98 -14.86
C TYR A 3 35.27 -5.93 -13.65
N LEU A 4 34.43 -6.97 -13.60
CA LEU A 4 34.37 -7.92 -12.48
C LEU A 4 35.57 -8.88 -12.44
N GLU A 5 36.26 -9.06 -13.56
CA GLU A 5 37.43 -9.95 -13.67
C GLU A 5 38.70 -9.26 -13.15
N LYS A 6 38.74 -7.92 -13.16
CA LYS A 6 39.87 -7.13 -12.68
C LYS A 6 39.40 -5.82 -12.01
N PRO A 7 38.76 -5.91 -10.83
CA PRO A 7 38.30 -4.72 -10.12
C PRO A 7 39.50 -3.90 -9.62
N PHE A 8 39.33 -2.58 -9.58
CA PHE A 8 40.35 -1.68 -9.05
C PHE A 8 40.34 -1.71 -7.52
N SER A 9 41.51 -1.87 -6.89
CA SER A 9 41.63 -2.08 -5.44
C SER A 9 41.16 -0.89 -4.58
N SER A 10 41.14 0.31 -5.14
CA SER A 10 40.67 1.53 -4.46
C SER A 10 39.15 1.72 -4.49
N THR A 11 38.39 0.86 -5.18
CA THR A 11 36.97 1.07 -5.46
C THR A 11 36.12 -0.06 -4.92
N SER A 12 35.17 0.26 -4.03
CA SER A 12 34.10 -0.67 -3.64
C SER A 12 32.88 -0.48 -4.55
N LEU A 13 32.47 -1.54 -5.24
CA LEU A 13 31.30 -1.53 -6.12
C LEU A 13 30.11 -2.21 -5.43
N ALA A 14 29.01 -1.48 -5.25
CA ALA A 14 27.73 -2.03 -4.79
C ALA A 14 26.72 -2.04 -5.94
N LEU A 15 26.22 -3.22 -6.29
CA LEU A 15 25.19 -3.39 -7.32
C LEU A 15 23.85 -3.72 -6.66
N VAL A 16 22.84 -2.87 -6.86
CA VAL A 16 21.49 -3.05 -6.34
C VAL A 16 20.55 -3.32 -7.50
N ALA A 17 19.85 -4.45 -7.46
CA ALA A 17 18.90 -4.84 -8.50
C ALA A 17 17.60 -5.37 -7.88
N SER A 18 16.46 -4.95 -8.42
CA SER A 18 15.13 -5.47 -8.07
C SER A 18 14.66 -6.43 -9.17
N LYS A 19 14.35 -7.69 -8.81
CA LYS A 19 13.89 -8.77 -9.72
C LYS A 19 14.91 -9.18 -10.77
N THR A 20 15.85 -10.03 -10.38
CA THR A 20 16.95 -10.48 -11.26
C THR A 20 16.81 -11.95 -11.65
N ASP A 21 17.03 -12.23 -12.94
CA ASP A 21 17.06 -13.60 -13.46
C ASP A 21 18.45 -14.20 -13.24
N PHE A 22 18.58 -14.96 -12.15
CA PHE A 22 19.82 -15.61 -11.74
C PHE A 22 20.33 -16.71 -12.71
N ARG A 23 19.59 -17.01 -13.79
CA ARG A 23 20.00 -17.96 -14.84
C ARG A 23 20.92 -17.35 -15.89
N GLN A 24 21.05 -16.02 -15.92
CA GLN A 24 21.91 -15.35 -16.88
C GLN A 24 23.40 -15.52 -16.52
N LYS A 25 24.26 -15.73 -17.53
CA LYS A 25 25.71 -15.95 -17.37
C LYS A 25 26.42 -14.85 -16.56
N VAL A 26 25.89 -13.63 -16.54
CA VAL A 26 26.44 -12.52 -15.73
C VAL A 26 26.40 -12.81 -14.23
N PHE A 27 25.38 -13.55 -13.76
CA PHE A 27 25.25 -13.92 -12.35
C PHE A 27 26.25 -14.99 -11.92
N ASP A 28 26.67 -15.86 -12.83
CA ASP A 28 27.72 -16.85 -12.53
C ASP A 28 29.07 -16.16 -12.28
N VAL A 29 29.35 -15.09 -13.03
CA VAL A 29 30.56 -14.26 -12.83
C VAL A 29 30.45 -13.45 -11.54
N LEU A 30 29.28 -12.88 -11.24
CA LEU A 30 29.04 -12.13 -9.99
C LEU A 30 29.15 -13.02 -8.76
N LYS A 31 28.58 -14.23 -8.77
CA LYS A 31 28.66 -15.18 -7.64
C LYS A 31 30.10 -15.60 -7.34
N LYS A 32 30.98 -15.61 -8.33
CA LYS A 32 32.41 -15.95 -8.15
C LYS A 32 33.24 -14.79 -7.59
N ASN A 33 32.91 -13.55 -7.95
CA ASN A 33 33.77 -12.38 -7.70
C ASN A 33 33.16 -11.35 -6.73
N ALA A 34 31.92 -11.54 -6.28
CA ALA A 34 31.23 -10.60 -5.40
C ALA A 34 30.46 -11.31 -4.29
N LEU A 35 30.29 -10.61 -3.16
CA LEU A 35 29.39 -11.03 -2.10
C LEU A 35 27.95 -10.80 -2.56
N LEU A 36 27.19 -11.89 -2.70
CA LEU A 36 25.78 -11.82 -3.01
C LEU A 36 24.96 -11.70 -1.72
N VAL A 37 24.22 -10.61 -1.57
CA VAL A 37 23.27 -10.40 -0.47
C VAL A 37 21.86 -10.42 -1.03
N GLU A 38 21.07 -11.40 -0.60
CA GLU A 38 19.68 -11.52 -1.05
C GLU A 38 18.73 -10.81 -0.08
N CYS A 39 18.14 -9.69 -0.52
CA CYS A 39 17.21 -8.87 0.26
C CYS A 39 15.74 -9.30 0.01
N LYS A 40 15.41 -10.55 0.29
CA LYS A 40 14.01 -11.03 0.20
C LYS A 40 13.16 -10.42 1.32
N THR A 41 11.97 -9.96 0.96
CA THR A 41 10.92 -9.66 1.94
C THR A 41 10.42 -11.00 2.51
N PRO A 42 10.42 -11.19 3.84
CA PRO A 42 9.89 -12.39 4.47
C PRO A 42 8.44 -12.62 4.07
N TYR A 43 8.04 -13.88 3.90
CA TYR A 43 6.64 -14.20 3.72
C TYR A 43 5.86 -13.92 5.02
N PRO A 44 4.54 -13.70 4.97
CA PRO A 44 3.74 -13.41 6.16
C PRO A 44 3.87 -14.46 7.27
N ASN A 45 4.04 -15.73 6.91
CA ASN A 45 4.26 -16.84 7.85
C ASN A 45 5.66 -16.88 8.47
N GLU A 46 6.64 -16.20 7.87
CA GLU A 46 8.03 -16.10 8.36
C GLU A 46 8.26 -14.80 9.15
N MET A 47 7.26 -13.92 9.18
CA MET A 47 7.45 -12.56 9.69
C MET A 47 7.78 -12.53 11.19
N SER A 48 7.13 -13.37 12.00
CA SER A 48 7.40 -13.47 13.44
C SER A 48 8.84 -13.93 13.70
N GLU A 49 9.33 -14.91 12.94
CA GLU A 49 10.70 -15.41 13.08
C GLU A 49 11.72 -14.35 12.67
N TRP A 50 11.44 -13.60 11.60
CA TRP A 50 12.28 -12.48 11.18
C TRP A 50 12.37 -11.39 12.26
N ILE A 51 11.24 -11.03 12.89
CA ILE A 51 11.20 -10.05 14.00
C ILE A 51 12.08 -10.52 15.14
N GLN A 52 11.92 -11.77 15.59
CA GLN A 52 12.74 -12.34 16.66
C GLN A 52 14.23 -12.32 16.33
N LYS A 53 14.60 -12.72 15.11
CA LYS A 53 15.99 -12.65 14.63
C LYS A 53 16.52 -11.22 14.59
N ARG A 54 15.69 -10.26 14.20
CA ARG A 54 16.06 -8.83 14.12
C ARG A 54 16.30 -8.25 15.51
N VAL A 55 15.37 -8.47 16.43
CA VAL A 55 15.47 -8.03 17.84
C VAL A 55 16.67 -8.67 18.53
N LYS A 56 16.91 -9.97 18.31
CA LYS A 56 18.08 -10.68 18.82
C LYS A 56 19.40 -10.09 18.32
N LYS A 57 19.48 -9.72 17.04
CA LYS A 57 20.68 -9.06 16.47
C LYS A 57 20.96 -7.69 17.11
N LEU A 58 19.94 -7.02 17.62
CA LEU A 58 20.06 -5.73 18.31
C LEU A 58 20.34 -5.89 19.82
N GLY A 59 20.36 -7.12 20.34
CA GLY A 59 20.77 -7.43 21.71
C GLY A 59 19.63 -7.65 22.71
N LYS A 60 18.37 -7.74 22.27
CA LYS A 60 17.21 -8.05 23.13
C LYS A 60 16.45 -9.28 22.62
N THR A 61 15.45 -9.74 23.35
CA THR A 61 14.53 -10.80 22.92
C THR A 61 13.10 -10.30 22.81
N ILE A 62 12.26 -10.99 22.05
CA ILE A 62 10.82 -10.73 21.94
C ILE A 62 10.10 -12.07 21.78
N GLY A 63 8.97 -12.24 22.50
CA GLY A 63 8.15 -13.44 22.43
C GLY A 63 7.38 -13.58 21.11
N LEU A 64 6.82 -14.76 20.87
CA LEU A 64 6.02 -15.06 19.67
C LEU A 64 4.70 -14.27 19.67
N GLU A 65 4.05 -14.15 20.82
CA GLU A 65 2.82 -13.37 20.99
C GLU A 65 3.05 -11.87 20.76
N ALA A 66 4.09 -11.30 21.36
CA ALA A 66 4.48 -9.90 21.15
C ALA A 66 4.85 -9.62 19.69
N SER A 67 5.53 -10.57 19.03
CA SER A 67 5.85 -10.47 17.60
C SER A 67 4.57 -10.50 16.74
N ALA A 68 3.62 -11.39 17.07
CA ALA A 68 2.34 -11.48 16.35
C ALA A 68 1.50 -10.21 16.53
N LEU A 69 1.47 -9.66 17.74
CA LEU A 69 0.82 -8.39 18.03
C LEU A 69 1.45 -7.25 17.22
N LEU A 70 2.79 -7.16 17.20
CA LEU A 70 3.51 -6.18 16.41
C LEU A 70 3.12 -6.25 14.93
N ILE A 71 3.11 -7.45 14.33
CA ILE A 71 2.68 -7.67 12.93
C ILE A 71 1.25 -7.18 12.71
N GLY A 72 0.34 -7.53 13.62
CA GLY A 72 -1.06 -7.14 13.56
C GLY A 72 -1.26 -5.62 13.64
N ARG A 73 -0.41 -4.94 14.41
CA ARG A 73 -0.43 -3.48 14.57
C ARG A 73 0.24 -2.74 13.41
N THR A 74 1.14 -3.35 12.64
CA THR A 74 1.93 -2.67 11.58
C THR A 74 1.56 -3.07 10.16
N ALA A 75 0.41 -3.75 9.97
CA ALA A 75 -0.09 -4.21 8.67
C ALA A 75 0.98 -4.96 7.83
N ASN A 76 1.87 -5.71 8.49
CA ASN A 76 2.95 -6.47 7.86
C ASN A 76 3.97 -5.63 7.04
N SER A 77 4.09 -4.33 7.29
CA SER A 77 5.08 -3.46 6.63
C SER A 77 6.45 -3.54 7.33
N LEU A 78 7.46 -4.10 6.65
CA LEU A 78 8.83 -4.23 7.19
C LEU A 78 9.43 -2.91 7.69
N ARG A 79 9.19 -1.82 6.96
CA ARG A 79 9.72 -0.49 7.31
C ARG A 79 9.11 0.01 8.62
N VAL A 80 7.80 -0.19 8.77
CA VAL A 80 7.07 0.21 9.98
C VAL A 80 7.50 -0.69 11.13
N ILE A 81 7.52 -2.01 10.95
CA ILE A 81 8.01 -2.96 11.95
C ILE A 81 9.40 -2.56 12.45
N GLN A 82 10.33 -2.22 11.55
CA GLN A 82 11.67 -1.78 11.95
C GLN A 82 11.65 -0.51 12.80
N SER A 83 10.82 0.46 12.44
CA SER A 83 10.69 1.73 13.17
C SER A 83 10.05 1.50 14.57
N GLU A 84 9.05 0.62 14.65
CA GLU A 84 8.43 0.21 15.91
C GLU A 84 9.40 -0.56 16.81
N ILE A 85 10.24 -1.44 16.24
CA ILE A 85 11.33 -2.11 16.98
C ILE A 85 12.28 -1.06 17.57
N GLU A 86 12.69 -0.05 16.80
CA GLU A 86 13.58 1.01 17.30
C GLU A 86 12.95 1.78 18.48
N LYS A 87 11.65 2.11 18.39
CA LYS A 87 10.91 2.74 19.49
C LYS A 87 10.81 1.82 20.71
N LEU A 88 10.51 0.54 20.52
CA LEU A 88 10.47 -0.45 21.60
C LEU A 88 11.81 -0.56 22.31
N PHE A 89 12.91 -0.52 21.56
CA PHE A 89 14.25 -0.56 22.14
C PHE A 89 14.54 0.64 23.04
N ILE A 90 14.10 1.83 22.66
CA ILE A 90 14.23 3.05 23.45
C ILE A 90 13.35 2.96 24.70
N TYR A 91 12.09 2.55 24.53
CA TYR A 91 11.10 2.46 25.61
C TYR A 91 11.51 1.47 26.70
N VAL A 92 11.94 0.26 26.32
CA VAL A 92 12.24 -0.79 27.29
C VAL A 92 13.62 -0.60 27.98
N GLY A 93 14.45 0.35 27.54
CA GLY A 93 15.71 0.69 28.22
C GLY A 93 16.65 -0.49 28.40
N ASP A 94 17.05 -0.79 29.64
CA ASP A 94 17.94 -1.91 29.98
C ASP A 94 17.24 -3.27 30.08
N LYS A 95 15.91 -3.32 29.91
CA LYS A 95 15.15 -4.58 29.89
C LYS A 95 15.62 -5.43 28.69
N GLY A 96 16.01 -6.67 28.98
CA GLY A 96 16.52 -7.60 27.97
C GLY A 96 15.45 -8.22 27.08
N GLU A 97 14.18 -8.18 27.48
CA GLU A 97 13.05 -8.80 26.78
C GLU A 97 11.93 -7.78 26.56
N ILE A 98 11.41 -7.73 25.34
CA ILE A 98 10.23 -6.97 24.93
C ILE A 98 8.99 -7.84 25.19
N SER A 99 8.13 -7.42 26.11
CA SER A 99 6.88 -8.13 26.44
C SER A 99 5.71 -7.67 25.57
N VAL A 100 4.57 -8.36 25.69
CA VAL A 100 3.35 -8.01 24.93
C VAL A 100 2.86 -6.61 25.34
N GLU A 101 2.92 -6.30 26.62
CA GLU A 101 2.50 -5.01 27.19
C GLU A 101 3.38 -3.86 26.68
N ASP A 102 4.69 -4.09 26.52
CA ASP A 102 5.59 -3.08 25.92
C ASP A 102 5.16 -2.77 24.48
N VAL A 103 4.74 -3.78 23.72
CA VAL A 103 4.21 -3.62 22.36
C VAL A 103 2.87 -2.89 22.38
N GLU A 104 1.98 -3.18 23.32
CA GLU A 104 0.69 -2.49 23.44
C GLU A 104 0.85 -1.00 23.76
N GLU A 105 1.79 -0.65 24.65
CA GLU A 105 2.04 0.74 25.07
C GLU A 105 2.74 1.57 23.99
N VAL A 106 3.73 0.99 23.32
CA VAL A 106 4.56 1.73 22.35
C VAL A 106 3.97 1.71 20.95
N VAL A 107 3.39 0.58 20.57
CA VAL A 107 2.88 0.33 19.23
C VAL A 107 1.38 0.54 19.25
N GLY A 108 0.99 1.81 19.10
CA GLY A 108 -0.39 2.18 18.85
C GLY A 108 -0.97 1.39 17.69
N ILE A 109 -2.31 1.28 17.63
CA ILE A 109 -3.00 0.63 16.52
C ILE A 109 -2.66 1.38 15.23
N SER A 110 -1.59 0.99 14.54
CA SER A 110 -1.33 1.40 13.19
C SER A 110 -2.28 0.60 12.29
N LYS A 111 -3.57 0.94 12.38
CA LYS A 111 -4.39 0.89 11.17
C LYS A 111 -3.81 1.99 10.30
N GLN A 112 -2.70 1.70 9.62
CA GLN A 112 -2.23 2.56 8.55
C GLN A 112 -3.31 2.50 7.48
N PHE A 113 -4.21 3.45 7.61
CA PHE A 113 -5.07 3.89 6.55
C PHE A 113 -4.18 4.12 5.34
N ASN A 114 -4.39 3.29 4.35
CA ASN A 114 -3.63 3.28 3.12
C ASN A 114 -4.62 3.41 1.96
N ILE A 115 -4.07 3.59 0.77
CA ILE A 115 -4.88 3.79 -0.42
C ILE A 115 -5.87 2.65 -0.71
N PHE A 116 -5.57 1.41 -0.31
CA PHE A 116 -6.48 0.27 -0.49
C PHE A 116 -7.67 0.33 0.47
N GLU A 117 -7.44 0.71 1.74
CA GLU A 117 -8.53 0.95 2.69
C GLU A 117 -9.42 2.12 2.23
N LEU A 118 -8.82 3.17 1.65
CA LEU A 118 -9.56 4.29 1.06
C LEU A 118 -10.42 3.84 -0.12
N GLN A 119 -9.85 3.07 -1.05
CA GLN A 119 -10.55 2.49 -2.18
C GLN A 119 -11.71 1.59 -1.72
N LYS A 120 -11.52 0.81 -0.66
CA LYS A 120 -12.57 -0.06 -0.09
C LYS A 120 -13.70 0.74 0.55
N ALA A 121 -13.39 1.80 1.28
CA ALA A 121 -14.38 2.70 1.84
C ALA A 121 -15.17 3.44 0.75
N LEU A 122 -14.49 3.91 -0.30
CA LEU A 122 -15.10 4.48 -1.50
C LEU A 122 -15.99 3.48 -2.22
N GLY A 123 -15.50 2.25 -2.45
CA GLY A 123 -16.22 1.18 -3.13
C GLY A 123 -17.49 0.75 -2.40
N SER A 124 -17.53 0.91 -1.08
CA SER A 124 -18.71 0.67 -0.24
C SER A 124 -19.58 1.90 -0.01
N SER A 125 -19.27 3.03 -0.65
CA SER A 125 -19.97 4.32 -0.51
C SER A 125 -20.05 4.84 0.94
N ASN A 126 -19.06 4.51 1.78
CA ASN A 126 -19.03 4.94 3.18
C ASN A 126 -18.29 6.28 3.32
N ILE A 127 -19.05 7.39 3.36
CA ILE A 127 -18.47 8.74 3.42
C ILE A 127 -17.72 9.03 4.71
N GLY A 128 -18.27 8.65 5.87
CA GLY A 128 -17.62 8.90 7.16
C GLY A 128 -16.25 8.22 7.22
N LYS A 129 -16.22 6.93 6.87
CA LYS A 129 -14.96 6.17 6.86
C LYS A 129 -13.99 6.67 5.78
N SER A 130 -14.47 7.07 4.61
CA SER A 130 -13.58 7.56 3.54
C SER A 130 -12.90 8.87 3.92
N LEU A 131 -13.61 9.78 4.62
CA LEU A 131 -13.06 11.04 5.10
C LEU A 131 -12.09 10.83 6.27
N GLU A 132 -12.41 9.94 7.21
CA GLU A 132 -11.52 9.55 8.31
C GLU A 132 -10.18 9.01 7.77
N ILE A 133 -10.23 8.06 6.82
CA ILE A 133 -9.05 7.48 6.18
C ILE A 133 -8.23 8.56 5.48
N LEU A 134 -8.88 9.45 4.72
CA LEU A 134 -8.20 10.52 4.00
C LEU A 134 -7.45 11.45 4.95
N GLU A 135 -8.12 11.91 6.01
CA GLU A 135 -7.52 12.82 6.99
C GLU A 135 -6.26 12.22 7.60
N HIS A 136 -6.34 10.97 8.05
CA HIS A 136 -5.16 10.27 8.58
C HIS A 136 -4.04 10.10 7.54
N MET A 137 -4.35 9.81 6.28
CA MET A 137 -3.34 9.67 5.23
C MET A 137 -2.62 11.00 4.96
N LEU A 138 -3.35 12.11 4.87
CA LEU A 138 -2.79 13.44 4.67
C LEU A 138 -1.95 13.89 5.88
N ASP A 139 -2.47 13.71 7.09
CA ASP A 139 -1.74 14.06 8.32
C ASP A 139 -0.47 13.21 8.49
N SER A 140 -0.45 12.00 7.92
CA SER A 140 0.74 11.13 7.86
C SER A 140 1.76 11.52 6.76
N GLY A 141 1.46 12.56 5.97
CA GLY A 141 2.34 13.07 4.90
C GLY A 141 2.28 12.28 3.59
N GLU A 142 1.23 11.49 3.35
CA GLU A 142 1.01 10.84 2.05
C GLU A 142 0.74 11.88 0.95
N SER A 143 1.31 11.66 -0.24
CA SER A 143 1.18 12.61 -1.35
C SER A 143 -0.25 12.67 -1.88
N ALA A 144 -0.90 13.84 -1.82
CA ALA A 144 -2.23 14.05 -2.39
C ALA A 144 -2.27 13.77 -3.91
N ILE A 145 -1.25 14.21 -4.65
CA ILE A 145 -1.10 13.90 -6.09
C ILE A 145 -1.00 12.39 -6.30
N GLY A 146 -0.19 11.70 -5.51
CA GLY A 146 -0.06 10.24 -5.56
C GLY A 146 -1.38 9.52 -5.29
N MET A 147 -2.13 9.98 -4.27
CA MET A 147 -3.47 9.47 -3.97
C MET A 147 -4.43 9.68 -5.15
N ASN A 148 -4.47 10.87 -5.75
CA ASN A 148 -5.35 11.18 -6.89
C ASN A 148 -5.06 10.26 -8.10
N VAL A 149 -3.78 10.00 -8.40
CA VAL A 149 -3.37 9.07 -9.46
C VAL A 149 -3.85 7.65 -9.17
N LEU A 150 -3.73 7.18 -7.93
CA LEU A 150 -4.15 5.83 -7.55
C LEU A 150 -5.67 5.68 -7.52
N LEU A 151 -6.41 6.70 -7.11
CA LEU A 151 -7.87 6.75 -7.23
C LEU A 151 -8.31 6.73 -8.68
N THR A 152 -7.62 7.46 -9.57
CA THR A 152 -7.90 7.41 -11.02
C THR A 152 -7.76 5.99 -11.57
N LYS A 153 -6.66 5.28 -11.24
CA LYS A 153 -6.47 3.88 -11.62
C LYS A 153 -7.54 2.95 -11.05
N TYR A 154 -8.02 3.24 -9.85
CA TYR A 154 -9.10 2.47 -9.22
C TYR A 154 -10.40 2.60 -10.01
N PHE A 155 -10.83 3.82 -10.35
CA PHE A 155 -12.04 4.02 -11.16
C PHE A 155 -11.92 3.50 -12.59
N GLN A 156 -10.72 3.53 -13.20
CA GLN A 156 -10.45 2.85 -14.47
C GLN A 156 -10.72 1.35 -14.40
N LYS A 157 -10.34 0.69 -13.30
CA LYS A 157 -10.64 -0.74 -13.11
C LYS A 157 -12.13 -0.99 -12.94
N ILE A 158 -12.86 -0.12 -12.24
CA ILE A 158 -14.33 -0.24 -12.13
C ILE A 158 -14.98 -0.07 -13.52
N GLN A 159 -14.50 0.87 -14.34
CA GLN A 159 -14.98 1.03 -15.71
C GLN A 159 -14.77 -0.25 -16.53
N LEU A 160 -13.59 -0.86 -16.47
CA LEU A 160 -13.31 -2.13 -17.13
C LEU A 160 -14.25 -3.25 -16.64
N VAL A 161 -14.59 -3.31 -15.36
CA VAL A 161 -15.57 -4.27 -14.84
C VAL A 161 -16.93 -4.12 -15.54
N HIS A 162 -17.39 -2.89 -15.79
CA HIS A 162 -18.63 -2.65 -16.53
C HIS A 162 -18.53 -3.11 -17.99
N GLU A 163 -17.40 -2.86 -18.65
CA GLU A 163 -17.16 -3.31 -20.03
C GLU A 163 -17.17 -4.85 -20.15
N PHE A 164 -16.51 -5.53 -19.21
CA PHE A 164 -16.43 -6.99 -19.17
C PHE A 164 -17.70 -7.67 -18.67
N ARG A 165 -18.64 -6.93 -18.05
CA ARG A 165 -19.92 -7.49 -17.57
C ARG A 165 -20.74 -8.12 -18.70
N SER A 166 -20.67 -7.55 -19.90
CA SER A 166 -21.33 -8.08 -21.11
C SER A 166 -20.78 -9.44 -21.55
N LYS A 167 -19.51 -9.73 -21.25
CA LYS A 167 -18.78 -10.93 -21.71
C LYS A 167 -18.91 -12.14 -20.78
N LYS A 168 -19.63 -12.02 -19.65
CA LYS A 168 -19.88 -13.08 -18.65
C LYS A 168 -18.62 -13.88 -18.27
N LEU A 169 -17.51 -13.18 -18.06
CA LEU A 169 -16.26 -13.80 -17.62
C LEU A 169 -16.38 -14.33 -16.19
N ASN A 170 -15.65 -15.40 -15.89
CA ASN A 170 -15.47 -15.86 -14.51
C ASN A 170 -14.49 -14.94 -13.75
N ASP A 171 -14.49 -15.02 -12.41
CA ASP A 171 -13.69 -14.14 -11.56
C ASP A 171 -12.18 -14.21 -11.85
N PHE A 172 -11.67 -15.39 -12.23
CA PHE A 172 -10.25 -15.56 -12.56
C PHE A 172 -9.86 -14.84 -13.86
N SER A 173 -10.64 -15.02 -14.92
CA SER A 173 -10.44 -14.35 -16.20
C SER A 173 -10.65 -12.84 -16.10
N LEU A 174 -11.58 -12.40 -15.25
CA LEU A 174 -11.78 -11.00 -14.93
C LEU A 174 -10.58 -10.43 -14.17
N ALA A 175 -10.05 -11.14 -13.17
CA ALA A 175 -8.84 -10.73 -12.42
C ALA A 175 -7.65 -10.48 -13.36
N ASN A 176 -7.41 -11.41 -14.29
CA ASN A 176 -6.33 -11.30 -15.27
C ASN A 176 -6.53 -10.11 -16.20
N SER A 177 -7.77 -9.87 -16.65
CA SER A 177 -8.11 -8.74 -17.51
C SER A 177 -7.95 -7.38 -16.80
N LEU A 178 -8.16 -7.35 -15.49
CA LEU A 178 -7.97 -6.17 -14.63
C LEU A 178 -6.52 -6.00 -14.13
N GLY A 179 -5.65 -6.99 -14.34
CA GLY A 179 -4.28 -7.01 -13.82
C GLY A 179 -4.21 -7.04 -12.29
N ILE A 180 -5.15 -7.74 -11.63
CA ILE A 180 -5.23 -7.86 -10.17
C ILE A 180 -5.24 -9.31 -9.71
N SER A 181 -4.99 -9.55 -8.43
CA SER A 181 -5.21 -10.88 -7.82
C SER A 181 -6.70 -11.20 -7.76
N SER A 182 -7.05 -12.47 -8.00
CA SER A 182 -8.43 -12.99 -7.94
C SER A 182 -9.14 -12.70 -6.61
N LYS A 183 -8.38 -12.58 -5.50
CA LYS A 183 -8.91 -12.27 -4.17
C LYS A 183 -9.62 -10.91 -4.09
N PHE A 184 -9.21 -9.94 -4.92
CA PHE A 184 -9.74 -8.57 -4.87
C PHE A 184 -10.88 -8.33 -5.86
N VAL A 185 -11.17 -9.27 -6.76
CA VAL A 185 -12.22 -9.10 -7.79
C VAL A 185 -13.58 -8.78 -7.17
N GLY A 186 -13.91 -9.45 -6.05
CA GLY A 186 -15.15 -9.20 -5.32
C GLY A 186 -15.32 -7.74 -4.87
N GLU A 187 -14.24 -7.05 -4.50
CA GLU A 187 -14.28 -5.65 -4.08
C GLU A 187 -14.60 -4.72 -5.26
N TYR A 188 -14.00 -4.97 -6.44
CA TYR A 188 -14.30 -4.22 -7.66
C TYR A 188 -15.71 -4.51 -8.20
N LEU A 189 -16.16 -5.76 -8.13
CA LEU A 189 -17.53 -6.14 -8.48
C LEU A 189 -18.55 -5.45 -7.57
N GLN A 190 -18.26 -5.34 -6.28
CA GLN A 190 -19.13 -4.63 -5.34
C GLN A 190 -19.13 -3.13 -5.61
N ALA A 191 -17.97 -2.53 -5.88
CA ALA A 191 -17.88 -1.12 -6.26
C ALA A 191 -18.66 -0.84 -7.57
N ALA A 192 -18.59 -1.71 -8.56
CA ALA A 192 -19.34 -1.57 -9.81
C ALA A 192 -20.87 -1.64 -9.64
N LYS A 193 -21.38 -2.19 -8.53
CA LYS A 193 -22.82 -2.07 -8.19
C LYS A 193 -23.17 -0.70 -7.64
N ASN A 194 -22.23 -0.06 -6.95
CA ASN A 194 -22.42 1.23 -6.30
C ASN A 194 -22.15 2.41 -7.23
N TYR A 195 -21.31 2.24 -8.26
CA TYR A 195 -21.00 3.25 -9.28
C TYR A 195 -21.48 2.78 -10.65
N SER A 196 -22.49 3.45 -11.21
CA SER A 196 -22.91 3.24 -12.60
C SER A 196 -21.88 3.78 -13.60
N ALA A 197 -22.02 3.45 -14.89
CA ALA A 197 -21.15 4.01 -15.92
C ALA A 197 -21.18 5.55 -15.96
N MET A 198 -22.36 6.16 -15.74
CA MET A 198 -22.49 7.62 -15.64
C MET A 198 -21.81 8.18 -14.38
N ASP A 199 -21.94 7.48 -13.24
CA ASP A 199 -21.25 7.89 -12.01
C ASP A 199 -19.73 7.86 -12.19
N ILE A 200 -19.19 6.88 -12.91
CA ILE A 200 -17.75 6.75 -13.17
C ILE A 200 -17.25 7.89 -14.04
N GLU A 201 -17.99 8.28 -15.08
CA GLU A 201 -17.67 9.45 -15.91
C GLU A 201 -17.64 10.74 -15.06
N LEU A 202 -18.59 10.89 -14.15
CA LEU A 202 -18.59 12.01 -13.20
C LEU A 202 -17.40 11.95 -12.23
N CYS A 203 -17.03 10.76 -11.75
CA CYS A 203 -15.83 10.58 -10.92
C CYS A 203 -14.58 11.02 -11.68
N PHE A 204 -14.43 10.67 -12.97
CA PHE A 204 -13.29 11.12 -13.77
C PHE A 204 -13.23 12.64 -13.93
N ARG A 205 -14.38 13.32 -14.08
CA ARG A 205 -14.41 14.79 -14.09
C ARG A 205 -13.91 15.38 -12.78
N HIS A 206 -14.37 14.85 -11.64
CA HIS A 206 -13.90 15.32 -10.33
C HIS A 206 -12.42 15.03 -10.07
N LEU A 207 -11.93 13.86 -10.50
CA LEU A 207 -10.50 13.51 -10.42
C LEU A 207 -9.63 14.42 -11.28
N LEU A 208 -10.12 14.85 -12.45
CA LEU A 208 -9.45 15.82 -13.31
C LEU A 208 -9.41 17.21 -12.65
N GLU A 209 -10.53 17.70 -12.13
CA GLU A 209 -10.60 18.97 -11.38
C GLU A 209 -9.61 18.97 -10.21
N ALA A 210 -9.53 17.86 -9.48
CA ALA A 210 -8.59 17.71 -8.36
C ALA A 210 -7.13 17.65 -8.84
N ASP A 211 -6.84 16.96 -9.94
CA ASP A 211 -5.50 16.90 -10.54
C ASP A 211 -4.98 18.28 -10.94
N GLU A 212 -5.84 19.11 -11.55
CA GLU A 212 -5.52 20.49 -11.89
C GLU A 212 -5.26 21.30 -10.61
N ALA A 213 -6.19 21.30 -9.66
CA ALA A 213 -6.05 22.06 -8.41
C ALA A 213 -4.77 21.71 -7.63
N LEU A 214 -4.46 20.41 -7.49
CA LEU A 214 -3.25 19.95 -6.80
C LEU A 214 -1.95 20.39 -7.48
N LYS A 215 -1.96 20.60 -8.81
CA LYS A 215 -0.81 21.13 -9.54
C LYS A 215 -0.67 22.64 -9.42
N PHE A 216 -1.75 23.35 -9.09
CA PHE A 216 -1.81 24.80 -8.98
C PHE A 216 -1.91 25.26 -7.52
N SER A 217 -0.92 24.93 -6.69
CA SER A 217 -0.72 25.43 -5.31
C SER A 217 -1.96 25.46 -4.40
N ALA A 218 -2.99 24.66 -4.69
CA ALA A 218 -4.18 24.59 -3.87
C ALA A 218 -3.89 23.84 -2.56
N ASP A 219 -4.71 24.08 -1.55
CA ASP A 219 -4.64 23.32 -0.30
C ASP A 219 -4.99 21.85 -0.58
N GLU A 220 -4.01 20.96 -0.32
CA GLU A 220 -4.12 19.53 -0.59
C GLU A 220 -5.27 18.88 0.18
N LYS A 221 -5.45 19.27 1.45
CA LYS A 221 -6.47 18.70 2.34
C LYS A 221 -7.85 19.10 1.86
N VAL A 222 -8.07 20.38 1.61
CA VAL A 222 -9.36 20.88 1.09
C VAL A 222 -9.68 20.25 -0.26
N THR A 223 -8.71 20.17 -1.17
CA THR A 223 -8.92 19.63 -2.52
C THR A 223 -9.32 18.16 -2.46
N MET A 224 -8.60 17.34 -1.70
CA MET A 224 -8.90 15.92 -1.58
C MET A 224 -10.21 15.66 -0.82
N THR A 225 -10.50 16.41 0.24
CA THR A 225 -11.78 16.30 0.97
C THR A 225 -12.96 16.60 0.04
N MET A 226 -12.85 17.67 -0.76
CA MET A 226 -13.88 18.04 -1.74
C MET A 226 -14.02 17.00 -2.85
N LEU A 227 -12.92 16.42 -3.34
CA LEU A 227 -12.94 15.32 -4.31
C LEU A 227 -13.75 14.12 -3.78
N LEU A 228 -13.42 13.64 -2.58
CA LEU A 228 -14.10 12.51 -1.95
C LEU A 228 -15.58 12.80 -1.71
N TYR A 229 -15.89 14.01 -1.25
CA TYR A 229 -17.28 14.44 -1.08
C TYR A 229 -18.05 14.44 -2.41
N LYS A 230 -17.48 15.00 -3.48
CA LYS A 230 -18.11 15.06 -4.81
C LYS A 230 -18.34 13.66 -5.39
N ILE A 231 -17.36 12.77 -5.28
CA ILE A 231 -17.46 11.36 -5.71
C ILE A 231 -18.61 10.64 -4.98
N LEU A 232 -18.75 10.87 -3.67
CA LEU A 232 -19.69 10.11 -2.83
C LEU A 232 -21.09 10.71 -2.75
N LYS A 233 -21.26 12.03 -2.91
CA LYS A 233 -22.56 12.67 -2.69
C LYS A 233 -23.59 12.28 -3.74
N LYS A 234 -23.18 11.86 -4.95
CA LYS A 234 -24.02 11.62 -6.14
C LYS A 234 -24.95 12.81 -6.41
N VAL A 235 -24.84 13.44 -7.58
CA VAL A 235 -25.88 14.40 -7.97
C VAL A 235 -27.18 13.61 -8.12
N LYS A 236 -28.15 13.83 -7.21
CA LYS A 236 -29.55 13.43 -7.41
C LYS A 236 -30.09 14.26 -8.58
N THR A 237 -29.76 13.90 -9.81
CA THR A 237 -30.42 14.45 -11.00
C THR A 237 -31.57 13.52 -11.39
N ALA A 238 -32.68 13.61 -10.65
CA ALA A 238 -34.01 13.18 -11.07
C ALA A 238 -34.99 13.43 -9.93
N GLN A 239 -35.53 14.66 -9.81
CA GLN A 239 -36.84 15.01 -9.22
C GLN A 239 -37.02 16.53 -9.08
N TYR A 240 -36.70 17.36 -10.07
CA TYR A 240 -37.19 18.75 -10.13
C TYR A 240 -37.36 19.25 -11.59
N GLU A 241 -37.87 18.38 -12.46
CA GLU A 241 -38.40 18.79 -13.78
C GLU A 241 -39.77 18.14 -14.02
N THR A 242 -40.72 18.38 -13.11
CA THR A 242 -42.16 18.44 -13.45
C THR A 242 -42.93 19.03 -12.27
N ILE A 243 -43.12 20.35 -12.28
CA ILE A 243 -44.36 21.02 -11.86
C ILE A 243 -44.63 22.09 -12.90
#